data_AF-A0A653S1Z3-F1
#
_entry.id   AF-A0A653S1Z3-F1
#
_cell.length_a   1.000
_cell.length_b   1.000
_cell.length_c   1.000
_cell.angle_alpha   90.00
_cell.angle_beta   90.00
_cell.angle_gamma   90.00
#
_symmetry.space_group_name_H-M   'P 1'
#
loop_
_entity.id
_entity.type
_entity.pdbx_description
1 polymer ?
#
loop_
_entity_poly.entity_id
_entity_poly.type
_entity_poly.pdbx_seq_one_letter_code
_entity_poly.pdbx_strand_id
1 'polypeptide(L)'
;MSRLLGESAWKAAVACACVLVLFLWQAEFRQRLHALDGAHATLGIVFEGVVDTPVGRATHLLRVHSVVPGSPAAGVLAPGMLVRFARPFDPWRRYQPGEIVTLEAAGSAAPHTLRLAASPSAVPRADAADSMARLLLVLPALGFCMALALKGAQHDAHRALALSFLAMSLNLFISFNYMAPGFLHNAGKLANLACYPLAWYLCVRFTLRYQSYRATAQRLWLERLFPALRVAACACAAYSLWFGAGFEAPGLDWLTLLVAGGGVAMAALSLAEGGRQSTGEIRQRHRWLLLAIMTGAVPALAAAIPGLDAPGPFGLRLAVFCCYAGLLLMYVGLAYGVLRHRVFNFRFAAGRALVYSIVSTLLLCCVGLAEWLAAPLLNDPDSFARRIGIASAAIALLTYLGFHLVHHRLEHWIEKLLFRRWHENEQALRAFVRRAAHITDQDTLLSTFVKALDGFSAGAGAAIYLRTPDGSYRRAASSLTGVPLLLAASAGQLAISRGGAQALQVHGVAGILPNQLVLAISHRGYLDGVVVVGNRPDAESFRPDECALMASAARQIGLDLEALRLEQLERQIDELTREAERQEVAQGLLAGRRQSPRAHETPTLSGQG
;
A
#
# COMPACT_ATOMS: atom_id res chain seq x y z
N MET A 1 12.13 -14.19 -12.52
CA MET A 1 10.71 -13.95 -12.86
C MET A 1 10.26 -12.51 -12.65
N SER A 2 10.32 -11.91 -11.45
CA SER A 2 9.75 -10.55 -11.26
C SER A 2 10.29 -9.54 -12.28
N ARG A 3 11.60 -9.40 -12.46
CA ARG A 3 12.19 -8.46 -13.45
C ARG A 3 11.93 -8.81 -14.92
N LEU A 4 11.59 -10.07 -15.22
CA LEU A 4 11.37 -10.54 -16.59
C LEU A 4 9.95 -10.26 -17.08
N LEU A 5 8.99 -10.15 -16.16
CA LEU A 5 7.61 -9.83 -16.50
C LEU A 5 7.47 -8.31 -16.64
N GLY A 6 7.00 -7.88 -17.82
CA GLY A 6 6.52 -6.52 -18.03
C GLY A 6 5.41 -6.17 -17.02
N GLU A 7 5.20 -4.88 -16.79
CA GLU A 7 4.26 -4.39 -15.77
C GLU A 7 2.85 -4.99 -15.91
N SER A 8 2.33 -5.09 -17.13
CA SER A 8 1.01 -5.66 -17.40
C SER A 8 0.96 -7.17 -17.13
N ALA A 9 1.99 -7.91 -17.53
CA ALA A 9 2.07 -9.36 -17.31
C ALA A 9 2.18 -9.70 -15.81
N TRP A 10 2.91 -8.88 -15.05
CA TRP A 10 2.99 -8.98 -13.60
C TRP A 10 1.60 -8.81 -12.94
N LYS A 11 0.88 -7.75 -13.30
CA LYS A 11 -0.46 -7.46 -12.75
C LYS A 11 -1.43 -8.59 -13.06
N ALA A 12 -1.44 -9.08 -14.30
CA ALA A 12 -2.28 -10.20 -14.71
C ALA A 12 -1.95 -11.49 -13.94
N ALA A 13 -0.66 -11.81 -13.79
CA ALA A 13 -0.22 -13.00 -13.07
C ALA A 13 -0.64 -12.99 -11.60
N VAL A 14 -0.45 -11.87 -10.89
CA VAL A 14 -0.87 -11.75 -9.49
C VAL A 14 -2.39 -11.76 -9.38
N ALA A 15 -3.11 -11.10 -10.27
CA ALA A 15 -4.57 -11.11 -10.27
C ALA A 15 -5.12 -12.54 -10.46
N CYS A 16 -4.59 -13.27 -11.44
CA CYS A 16 -4.95 -14.68 -11.66
C CYS A 16 -4.63 -15.55 -10.44
N ALA A 17 -3.48 -15.33 -9.80
CA ALA A 17 -3.12 -16.05 -8.59
C ALA A 17 -4.10 -15.74 -7.43
N CYS A 18 -4.46 -14.48 -7.21
CA CYS A 18 -5.45 -14.11 -6.20
C CYS A 18 -6.82 -14.75 -6.47
N VAL A 19 -7.27 -14.77 -7.74
CA VAL A 19 -8.53 -15.44 -8.13
C VAL A 19 -8.45 -16.95 -7.87
N LEU A 20 -7.32 -17.59 -8.19
CA LEU A 20 -7.11 -19.00 -7.89
C LEU A 20 -7.16 -19.27 -6.38
N VAL A 21 -6.50 -18.44 -5.57
CA VAL A 21 -6.56 -18.55 -4.09
C VAL A 21 -7.99 -18.39 -3.59
N LEU A 22 -8.76 -17.42 -4.11
CA LEU A 22 -10.17 -17.25 -3.76
C LEU A 22 -11.02 -18.46 -4.16
N PHE A 23 -10.77 -19.05 -5.34
CA PHE A 23 -11.47 -20.25 -5.79
C PHE A 23 -11.17 -21.46 -4.90
N LEU A 24 -9.90 -21.71 -4.57
CA LEU A 24 -9.50 -22.77 -3.65
C LEU A 24 -10.11 -22.55 -2.26
N TRP A 25 -10.09 -21.31 -1.79
CA TRP A 25 -10.71 -20.94 -0.52
C TRP A 25 -12.22 -21.18 -0.52
N GLN A 26 -12.94 -20.77 -1.58
CA GLN A 26 -14.38 -21.00 -1.71
C GLN A 26 -14.71 -22.50 -1.73
N ALA A 27 -13.92 -23.30 -2.44
CA ALA A 27 -14.10 -24.74 -2.50
C ALA A 27 -13.91 -25.39 -1.11
N GLU A 28 -12.88 -25.00 -0.35
CA GLU A 28 -12.70 -25.46 1.02
C GLU A 28 -13.83 -24.99 1.94
N PHE A 29 -14.23 -23.72 1.85
CA PHE A 29 -15.27 -23.12 2.66
C PHE A 29 -16.62 -23.82 2.47
N ARG A 30 -17.00 -24.15 1.23
CA ARG A 30 -18.22 -24.90 0.93
C ARG A 30 -18.21 -26.30 1.57
N GLN A 31 -17.11 -27.03 1.42
CA GLN A 31 -16.97 -28.35 2.06
C GLN A 31 -17.03 -28.27 3.58
N ARG A 32 -16.51 -27.17 4.13
CA ARG A 32 -16.54 -26.92 5.57
C ARG A 32 -17.93 -26.58 6.09
N LEU A 33 -18.74 -25.83 5.34
CA LEU A 33 -20.15 -25.62 5.66
C LEU A 33 -20.90 -26.96 5.70
N HIS A 34 -20.70 -27.82 4.69
CA HIS A 34 -21.26 -29.17 4.72
C HIS A 34 -20.80 -29.99 5.93
N ALA A 35 -19.54 -29.85 6.34
CA ALA A 35 -19.02 -30.53 7.53
C ALA A 35 -19.68 -30.05 8.84
N LEU A 36 -20.07 -28.76 8.93
CA LEU A 36 -20.79 -28.23 10.09
C LEU A 36 -22.21 -28.79 10.21
N ASP A 37 -22.83 -29.20 9.11
CA ASP A 37 -24.16 -29.85 9.07
C ASP A 37 -24.12 -31.33 9.49
N GLY A 38 -23.03 -31.79 10.11
CA GLY A 38 -22.86 -33.18 10.55
C GLY A 38 -22.29 -34.12 9.50
N ALA A 39 -21.92 -33.62 8.30
CA ALA A 39 -21.28 -34.43 7.26
C ALA A 39 -19.77 -34.66 7.49
N HIS A 40 -19.32 -34.63 8.75
CA HIS A 40 -17.93 -34.85 9.13
C HIS A 40 -17.77 -36.19 9.84
N ALA A 41 -16.66 -36.88 9.59
CA ALA A 41 -16.33 -38.14 10.23
C ALA A 41 -14.92 -38.19 10.81
N THR A 42 -14.75 -39.04 11.82
CA THR A 42 -13.48 -39.34 12.49
C THR A 42 -13.24 -40.85 12.48
N LEU A 43 -11.98 -41.27 12.54
CA LEU A 43 -11.62 -42.67 12.77
C LEU A 43 -11.72 -43.05 14.26
N GLY A 44 -11.92 -42.06 15.14
CA GLY A 44 -11.88 -42.24 16.59
C GLY A 44 -10.48 -42.54 17.12
N ILE A 45 -9.44 -42.12 16.41
CA ILE A 45 -8.04 -42.30 16.80
C ILE A 45 -7.46 -40.93 17.18
N VAL A 46 -6.82 -40.86 18.34
CA VAL A 46 -5.98 -39.73 18.72
C VAL A 46 -4.54 -40.18 18.55
N PHE A 47 -3.78 -39.49 17.70
CA PHE A 47 -2.36 -39.78 17.51
C PHE A 47 -1.50 -38.88 18.39
N GLU A 48 -0.41 -39.42 18.89
CA GLU A 48 0.61 -38.68 19.62
C GLU A 48 1.27 -37.69 18.67
N GLY A 49 1.30 -36.41 19.06
CA GLY A 49 1.95 -35.35 18.27
C GLY A 49 1.18 -34.83 17.06
N VAL A 50 0.10 -35.49 16.59
CA VAL A 50 -0.66 -35.02 15.41
C VAL A 50 -1.66 -33.93 15.76
N VAL A 51 -2.24 -33.97 16.96
CA VAL A 51 -3.38 -33.11 17.31
C VAL A 51 -2.99 -31.96 18.25
N ASP A 52 -1.96 -32.13 19.09
CA ASP A 52 -1.70 -31.19 20.20
C ASP A 52 -0.32 -30.55 20.24
N THR A 53 0.53 -30.74 19.23
CA THR A 53 1.82 -30.03 19.14
C THR A 53 2.22 -29.88 17.66
N PRO A 54 3.02 -28.86 17.30
CA PRO A 54 3.71 -28.82 16.00
C PRO A 54 4.71 -29.98 15.80
N VAL A 55 4.60 -31.08 16.57
CA VAL A 55 5.55 -32.17 16.79
C VAL A 55 5.04 -33.52 16.22
N GLY A 56 4.05 -33.52 15.32
CA GLY A 56 3.83 -34.61 14.35
C GLY A 56 4.95 -34.60 13.30
N ARG A 57 6.21 -34.69 13.78
CA ARG A 57 7.45 -34.20 13.19
C ARG A 57 7.79 -34.88 11.89
N ALA A 58 7.29 -34.32 10.79
CA ALA A 58 7.82 -34.58 9.46
C ALA A 58 7.99 -36.08 9.17
N THR A 59 7.07 -36.87 9.73
CA THR A 59 7.01 -38.31 9.63
C THR A 59 5.60 -38.73 9.29
N HIS A 60 5.49 -39.75 8.45
CA HIS A 60 4.22 -40.40 8.11
C HIS A 60 3.91 -41.55 9.08
N LEU A 61 4.82 -41.87 10.00
CA LEU A 61 4.64 -42.84 11.06
C LEU A 61 4.04 -42.17 12.30
N LEU A 62 2.79 -42.48 12.57
CA LEU A 62 2.01 -41.88 13.64
C LEU A 62 1.81 -42.89 14.75
N ARG A 63 2.14 -42.51 15.98
CA ARG A 63 1.91 -43.34 17.16
C ARG A 63 0.49 -43.12 17.66
N VAL A 64 -0.28 -44.18 17.84
CA VAL A 64 -1.62 -44.11 18.42
C VAL A 64 -1.49 -43.72 19.89
N HIS A 65 -2.00 -42.56 20.29
CA HIS A 65 -2.03 -42.13 21.69
C HIS A 65 -3.21 -42.76 22.42
N SER A 66 -4.41 -42.63 21.86
CA SER A 66 -5.63 -43.23 22.40
C SER A 66 -6.63 -43.55 21.30
N VAL A 67 -7.54 -44.48 21.60
CA VAL A 67 -8.62 -44.88 20.69
C VAL A 67 -9.95 -44.70 21.43
N VAL A 68 -10.89 -44.00 20.80
CA VAL A 68 -12.21 -43.73 21.37
C VAL A 68 -12.98 -45.04 21.46
N PRO A 69 -13.50 -45.42 22.64
CA PRO A 69 -14.32 -46.63 22.78
C PRO A 69 -15.51 -46.62 21.82
N GLY A 70 -15.79 -47.77 21.19
CA GLY A 70 -16.87 -47.91 20.21
C GLY A 70 -16.59 -47.31 18.83
N SER A 71 -15.41 -46.72 18.62
CA SER A 71 -14.99 -46.27 17.29
C SER A 71 -14.61 -47.46 16.37
N PRO A 72 -14.61 -47.26 15.04
CA PRO A 72 -14.14 -48.26 14.08
C PRO A 72 -12.72 -48.79 14.37
N ALA A 73 -11.89 -48.00 15.05
CA ALA A 73 -10.53 -48.36 15.41
C ALA A 73 -10.42 -49.18 16.70
N ALA A 74 -11.43 -49.19 17.59
CA ALA A 74 -11.33 -49.71 18.96
C ALA A 74 -11.02 -51.21 19.06
N GLY A 75 -11.31 -52.01 18.03
CA GLY A 75 -11.01 -53.45 17.98
C GLY A 75 -9.75 -53.81 17.21
N VAL A 76 -9.10 -52.85 16.56
CA VAL A 76 -8.00 -53.09 15.61
C VAL A 76 -6.72 -52.39 16.05
N LEU A 77 -6.86 -51.20 16.65
CA LEU A 77 -5.74 -50.38 17.08
C LEU A 77 -5.61 -50.33 18.60
N ALA A 78 -4.38 -50.43 19.09
CA ALA A 78 -4.02 -50.27 20.49
C ALA A 78 -3.15 -49.02 20.69
N PRO A 79 -3.26 -48.32 21.84
CA PRO A 79 -2.32 -47.27 22.23
C PRO A 79 -0.86 -47.74 22.12
N GLY A 80 0.01 -46.87 21.61
CA GLY A 80 1.43 -47.13 21.37
C GLY A 80 1.77 -47.73 20.00
N MET A 81 0.79 -48.24 19.24
CA MET A 81 1.05 -48.78 17.89
C MET A 81 1.48 -47.68 16.93
N LEU A 82 2.45 -47.99 16.06
CA LEU A 82 2.83 -47.12 14.95
C LEU A 82 1.99 -47.48 13.72
N VAL A 83 1.39 -46.48 13.10
CA VAL A 83 0.61 -46.64 11.87
C VAL A 83 1.03 -45.61 10.83
N ARG A 84 0.88 -45.96 9.56
CA ARG A 84 1.09 -45.07 8.42
C ARG A 84 -0.19 -44.98 7.62
N PHE A 85 -0.54 -43.81 7.13
CA PHE A 85 -1.64 -43.68 6.18
C PHE A 85 -1.19 -44.12 4.78
N ALA A 86 -2.01 -44.92 4.10
CA ALA A 86 -1.71 -45.35 2.73
C ALA A 86 -1.62 -44.15 1.75
N ARG A 87 -2.33 -43.04 2.05
CA ARG A 87 -2.22 -41.77 1.32
C ARG A 87 -1.52 -40.72 2.19
N PRO A 88 -0.46 -40.05 1.68
CA PRO A 88 0.33 -39.10 2.45
C PRO A 88 -0.44 -37.93 3.08
N PHE A 89 -1.53 -37.48 2.45
CA PHE A 89 -2.31 -36.33 2.92
C PHE A 89 -3.52 -36.68 3.79
N ASP A 90 -3.88 -37.95 3.91
CA ASP A 90 -4.98 -38.38 4.78
C ASP A 90 -4.82 -37.92 6.25
N PRO A 91 -3.62 -37.89 6.86
CA PRO A 91 -3.44 -37.37 8.22
C PRO A 91 -3.93 -35.93 8.44
N TRP A 92 -3.93 -35.09 7.40
CA TRP A 92 -4.25 -33.67 7.51
C TRP A 92 -5.66 -33.32 7.08
N ARG A 93 -6.42 -34.26 6.52
CA ARG A 93 -7.79 -34.01 6.10
C ARG A 93 -8.81 -34.55 7.07
N ARG A 94 -10.00 -34.02 6.93
CA ARG A 94 -11.24 -34.47 7.55
C ARG A 94 -11.91 -35.48 6.62
N TYR A 95 -12.57 -36.47 7.20
CA TYR A 95 -13.17 -37.58 6.44
C TYR A 95 -14.67 -37.37 6.24
N GLN A 96 -15.22 -37.96 5.19
CA GLN A 96 -16.67 -38.06 5.00
C GLN A 96 -17.24 -39.27 5.75
N PRO A 97 -18.48 -39.22 6.27
CA PRO A 97 -19.16 -40.38 6.85
C PRO A 97 -19.13 -41.61 5.95
N GLY A 98 -18.66 -42.73 6.47
CA GLY A 98 -18.55 -44.00 5.73
C GLY A 98 -17.34 -44.10 4.80
N GLU A 99 -16.51 -43.05 4.69
CA GLU A 99 -15.31 -43.08 3.88
C GLU A 99 -14.32 -44.13 4.40
N ILE A 100 -13.84 -45.01 3.50
CA ILE A 100 -12.86 -46.04 3.87
C ILE A 100 -11.46 -45.46 3.81
N VAL A 101 -10.83 -45.35 4.98
CA VAL A 101 -9.45 -44.91 5.14
C VAL A 101 -8.56 -46.13 5.37
N THR A 102 -7.42 -46.16 4.67
CA THR A 102 -6.50 -47.29 4.73
C THR A 102 -5.26 -46.91 5.54
N LEU A 103 -4.98 -47.68 6.59
CA LEU A 103 -3.81 -47.56 7.45
C LEU A 103 -2.92 -48.80 7.27
N GLU A 104 -1.62 -48.62 7.39
CA GLU A 104 -0.63 -49.69 7.42
C GLU A 104 -0.01 -49.72 8.82
N ALA A 105 -0.16 -50.84 9.53
CA ALA A 105 0.46 -51.01 10.84
C ALA A 105 1.97 -51.22 10.69
N ALA A 106 2.78 -50.28 11.18
CA ALA A 106 4.23 -50.36 11.15
C ALA A 106 4.75 -51.19 12.34
N GLY A 107 5.68 -52.11 12.07
CA GLY A 107 6.35 -52.92 13.10
C GLY A 107 5.89 -54.38 13.21
N SER A 108 4.95 -54.83 12.36
CA SER A 108 4.65 -56.25 12.18
C SER A 108 5.49 -56.83 11.03
N ALA A 109 5.89 -58.10 11.14
CA ALA A 109 6.74 -58.77 10.14
C ALA A 109 6.08 -58.85 8.73
N ALA A 110 4.76 -58.68 8.66
CA ALA A 110 4.00 -58.51 7.43
C ALA A 110 3.15 -57.24 7.54
N PRO A 111 3.18 -56.30 6.56
CA PRO A 111 2.40 -55.07 6.63
C PRO A 111 0.90 -55.41 6.66
N HIS A 112 0.27 -55.22 7.83
CA HIS A 112 -1.16 -55.37 7.97
C HIS A 112 -1.85 -54.09 7.49
N THR A 113 -2.52 -54.19 6.34
CA THR A 113 -3.38 -53.14 5.81
C THR A 113 -4.73 -53.16 6.52
N LEU A 114 -5.03 -52.10 7.26
CA LEU A 114 -6.26 -51.91 8.01
C LEU A 114 -7.18 -50.98 7.23
N ARG A 115 -8.43 -51.39 6.99
CA ARG A 115 -9.44 -50.57 6.31
C ARG A 115 -10.49 -50.16 7.33
N LEU A 116 -10.49 -48.88 7.70
CA LEU A 116 -11.41 -48.32 8.69
C LEU A 116 -12.43 -47.43 7.99
N ALA A 117 -13.72 -47.63 8.24
CA ALA A 117 -14.76 -46.73 7.78
C ALA A 117 -14.90 -45.57 8.77
N ALA A 118 -14.81 -44.32 8.32
CA ALA A 118 -14.91 -43.16 9.19
C ALA A 118 -16.33 -43.00 9.76
N SER A 119 -16.46 -42.82 11.07
CA SER A 119 -17.75 -42.66 11.76
C SER A 119 -18.12 -41.19 11.93
N PRO A 120 -19.41 -40.80 11.78
CA PRO A 120 -19.85 -39.42 11.98
C PRO A 120 -19.38 -38.84 13.32
N SER A 121 -18.97 -37.58 13.32
CA SER A 121 -18.57 -36.84 14.52
C SER A 121 -18.87 -35.37 14.38
N ALA A 122 -19.32 -34.75 15.47
CA ALA A 122 -19.46 -33.31 15.54
C ALA A 122 -18.11 -32.61 15.31
N VAL A 123 -18.13 -31.48 14.61
CA VAL A 123 -16.94 -30.63 14.41
C VAL A 123 -16.60 -29.97 15.75
N PRO A 124 -15.34 -30.08 16.24
CA PRO A 124 -14.92 -29.38 17.46
C PRO A 124 -15.13 -27.86 17.33
N ARG A 125 -15.53 -27.19 18.43
CA ARG A 125 -15.68 -25.72 18.45
C ARG A 125 -14.39 -25.00 18.06
N ALA A 126 -13.24 -25.53 18.45
CA ALA A 126 -11.92 -25.05 18.04
C ALA A 126 -11.75 -25.09 16.51
N ASP A 127 -12.18 -26.19 15.89
CA ASP A 127 -12.45 -26.40 14.46
C ASP A 127 -13.10 -25.20 13.77
N ALA A 128 -14.28 -24.87 14.28
CA ALA A 128 -15.10 -23.79 13.74
C ALA A 128 -14.48 -22.41 14.00
N ALA A 129 -13.85 -22.19 15.15
CA ALA A 129 -13.21 -20.92 15.48
C ALA A 129 -11.96 -20.66 14.62
N ASP A 130 -11.11 -21.67 14.41
CA ASP A 130 -9.94 -21.63 13.54
C ASP A 130 -10.37 -21.27 12.10
N SER A 131 -11.48 -21.87 11.67
CA SER A 131 -12.13 -21.57 10.40
C SER A 131 -12.42 -20.10 10.19
N MET A 132 -13.13 -19.54 11.14
CA MET A 132 -13.64 -18.18 11.05
C MET A 132 -12.48 -17.19 11.08
N ALA A 133 -11.48 -17.46 11.92
CA ALA A 133 -10.26 -16.65 11.99
C ALA A 133 -9.52 -16.64 10.65
N ARG A 134 -9.34 -17.79 10.00
CA ARG A 134 -8.69 -17.88 8.68
C ARG A 134 -9.48 -17.13 7.60
N LEU A 135 -10.82 -17.26 7.60
CA LEU A 135 -11.70 -16.51 6.69
C LEU A 135 -11.54 -14.99 6.87
N LEU A 136 -11.53 -14.51 8.11
CA LEU A 136 -11.37 -13.08 8.39
C LEU A 136 -9.99 -12.54 7.96
N LEU A 137 -8.96 -13.39 7.91
CA LEU A 137 -7.60 -13.00 7.57
C LEU A 137 -7.27 -13.13 6.06
N VAL A 138 -7.90 -14.07 5.33
CA VAL A 138 -7.58 -14.28 3.90
C VAL A 138 -7.94 -13.08 3.03
N LEU A 139 -9.10 -12.47 3.29
CA LEU A 139 -9.63 -11.37 2.50
C LEU A 139 -8.77 -10.11 2.58
N PRO A 140 -8.39 -9.58 3.77
CA PRO A 140 -7.49 -8.44 3.84
C PRO A 140 -6.11 -8.75 3.27
N ALA A 141 -5.58 -9.97 3.46
CA ALA A 141 -4.29 -10.37 2.88
C ALA A 141 -4.29 -10.32 1.35
N LEU A 142 -5.33 -10.87 0.71
CA LEU A 142 -5.50 -10.82 -0.74
C LEU A 142 -5.79 -9.39 -1.24
N GLY A 143 -6.54 -8.61 -0.47
CA GLY A 143 -6.75 -7.18 -0.73
C GLY A 143 -5.43 -6.40 -0.77
N PHE A 144 -4.57 -6.60 0.23
CA PHE A 144 -3.22 -6.01 0.26
C PHE A 144 -2.35 -6.51 -0.89
N CYS A 145 -2.36 -7.82 -1.17
CA CYS A 145 -1.65 -8.41 -2.29
C CYS A 145 -2.03 -7.73 -3.61
N MET A 146 -3.33 -7.63 -3.90
CA MET A 146 -3.85 -7.02 -5.11
C MET A 146 -3.53 -5.52 -5.19
N ALA A 147 -3.73 -4.78 -4.09
CA ALA A 147 -3.44 -3.35 -4.04
C ALA A 147 -1.96 -3.07 -4.33
N LEU A 148 -1.05 -3.82 -3.69
CA LEU A 148 0.38 -3.71 -3.91
C LEU A 148 0.80 -4.15 -5.31
N ALA A 149 0.20 -5.20 -5.86
CA ALA A 149 0.52 -5.67 -7.19
C ALA A 149 0.07 -4.71 -8.29
N LEU A 150 -1.12 -4.10 -8.17
CA LEU A 150 -1.66 -3.18 -9.17
C LEU A 150 -0.97 -1.82 -9.15
N LYS A 151 -0.56 -1.33 -7.97
CA LYS A 151 -0.01 0.03 -7.81
C LYS A 151 1.49 0.06 -7.62
N GLY A 152 2.05 -0.92 -6.93
CA GLY A 152 3.48 -1.04 -6.66
C GLY A 152 4.23 -1.86 -7.70
N ALA A 153 3.62 -2.14 -8.86
CA ALA A 153 4.20 -3.00 -9.88
C ALA A 153 5.58 -2.54 -10.37
N GLN A 154 5.97 -1.28 -10.22
CA GLN A 154 7.26 -0.79 -10.69
C GLN A 154 8.40 -1.02 -9.68
N HIS A 155 8.08 -1.21 -8.40
CA HIS A 155 9.07 -1.31 -7.34
C HIS A 155 9.23 -2.77 -6.87
N ASP A 156 10.46 -3.28 -6.91
CA ASP A 156 10.75 -4.68 -6.54
C ASP A 156 10.35 -5.01 -5.10
N ALA A 157 10.46 -4.05 -4.18
CA ALA A 157 10.02 -4.22 -2.79
C ALA A 157 8.52 -4.51 -2.68
N HIS A 158 7.68 -3.77 -3.41
CA HIS A 158 6.24 -3.95 -3.37
C HIS A 158 5.84 -5.28 -4.01
N ARG A 159 6.53 -5.70 -5.08
CA ARG A 159 6.35 -7.03 -5.66
C ARG A 159 6.67 -8.14 -4.66
N ALA A 160 7.76 -8.00 -3.92
CA ALA A 160 8.14 -8.96 -2.88
C ALA A 160 7.10 -9.03 -1.76
N LEU A 161 6.61 -7.87 -1.29
CA LEU A 161 5.56 -7.82 -0.26
C LEU A 161 4.23 -8.41 -0.76
N ALA A 162 3.82 -8.11 -1.99
CA ALA A 162 2.63 -8.69 -2.59
C ALA A 162 2.71 -10.22 -2.65
N LEU A 163 3.85 -10.77 -3.10
CA LEU A 163 4.07 -12.22 -3.09
C LEU A 163 4.13 -12.79 -1.68
N SER A 164 4.67 -12.05 -0.71
CA SER A 164 4.65 -12.46 0.70
C SER A 164 3.22 -12.62 1.18
N PHE A 165 2.31 -11.68 0.89
CA PHE A 165 0.90 -11.83 1.23
C PHE A 165 0.23 -12.98 0.49
N LEU A 166 0.51 -13.15 -0.80
CA LEU A 166 -0.02 -14.28 -1.56
C LEU A 166 0.42 -15.63 -0.98
N ALA A 167 1.70 -15.75 -0.62
CA ALA A 167 2.26 -16.95 0.00
C ALA A 167 1.67 -17.18 1.40
N MET A 168 1.50 -16.12 2.21
CA MET A 168 0.81 -16.20 3.49
C MET A 168 -0.66 -16.60 3.32
N SER A 169 -1.35 -16.13 2.27
CA SER A 169 -2.74 -16.51 2.01
C SER A 169 -2.88 -18.00 1.69
N LEU A 170 -1.99 -18.53 0.85
CA LEU A 170 -1.94 -19.96 0.54
C LEU A 170 -1.55 -20.82 1.74
N ASN A 171 -0.64 -20.31 2.61
CA ASN A 171 -0.14 -21.09 3.74
C ASN A 171 -1.02 -21.00 5.00
N LEU A 172 -1.28 -19.80 5.49
CA LEU A 172 -1.84 -19.57 6.83
C LEU A 172 -3.37 -19.56 6.82
N PHE A 173 -4.03 -19.30 5.68
CA PHE A 173 -5.48 -19.10 5.67
C PHE A 173 -6.27 -20.17 4.93
N ILE A 174 -5.61 -21.04 4.16
CA ILE A 174 -6.25 -22.18 3.49
C ILE A 174 -5.67 -23.45 4.12
N SER A 175 -6.49 -24.21 4.85
CA SER A 175 -6.01 -25.41 5.54
C SER A 175 -6.00 -26.62 4.61
N PHE A 176 -6.89 -26.64 3.62
CA PHE A 176 -7.24 -27.78 2.76
C PHE A 176 -7.79 -29.00 3.51
N ASN A 177 -8.00 -28.90 4.82
CA ASN A 177 -8.39 -30.03 5.66
C ASN A 177 -9.79 -30.57 5.30
N TYR A 178 -10.69 -29.74 4.75
CA TYR A 178 -12.04 -30.16 4.41
C TYR A 178 -12.22 -30.51 2.93
N MET A 179 -11.19 -30.35 2.09
CA MET A 179 -11.30 -30.71 0.68
C MET A 179 -11.37 -32.23 0.50
N ALA A 180 -12.22 -32.67 -0.42
CA ALA A 180 -12.26 -34.07 -0.84
C ALA A 180 -10.90 -34.52 -1.41
N PRO A 181 -10.50 -35.78 -1.18
CA PRO A 181 -9.24 -36.30 -1.68
C PRO A 181 -9.22 -36.24 -3.22
N GLY A 182 -8.13 -35.71 -3.77
CA GLY A 182 -7.98 -35.55 -5.22
C GLY A 182 -6.84 -34.63 -5.59
N PHE A 183 -6.72 -34.34 -6.89
CA PHE A 183 -5.63 -33.50 -7.42
C PHE A 183 -5.59 -32.11 -6.78
N LEU A 184 -6.75 -31.44 -6.63
CA LEU A 184 -6.82 -30.09 -6.07
C LEU A 184 -6.39 -30.05 -4.59
N HIS A 185 -6.81 -31.03 -3.79
CA HIS A 185 -6.39 -31.15 -2.39
C HIS A 185 -4.87 -31.35 -2.30
N ASN A 186 -4.32 -32.32 -3.06
CA ASN A 186 -2.90 -32.63 -3.03
C ASN A 186 -2.04 -31.44 -3.51
N ALA A 187 -2.39 -30.83 -4.64
CA ALA A 187 -1.69 -29.68 -5.19
C ALA A 187 -1.77 -28.46 -4.27
N GLY A 188 -2.96 -28.19 -3.72
CA GLY A 188 -3.18 -27.12 -2.76
C GLY A 188 -2.35 -27.31 -1.50
N LYS A 189 -2.28 -28.53 -0.97
CA LYS A 189 -1.54 -28.83 0.25
C LYS A 189 -0.02 -28.83 0.05
N LEU A 190 0.47 -29.26 -1.11
CA LEU A 190 1.88 -29.08 -1.49
C LEU A 190 2.24 -27.58 -1.60
N ALA A 191 1.39 -26.78 -2.25
CA ALA A 191 1.59 -25.35 -2.36
C ALA A 191 1.58 -24.68 -0.97
N ASN A 192 0.64 -25.05 -0.10
CA ASN A 192 0.56 -24.62 1.29
C ASN A 192 1.89 -24.86 2.03
N LEU A 193 2.41 -26.08 1.99
CA LEU A 193 3.67 -26.47 2.64
C LEU A 193 4.90 -25.72 2.11
N ALA A 194 5.01 -25.54 0.79
CA ALA A 194 6.12 -24.83 0.16
C ALA A 194 6.08 -23.31 0.40
N CYS A 195 4.89 -22.72 0.51
CA CYS A 195 4.74 -21.27 0.65
C CYS A 195 5.21 -20.73 2.01
N TYR A 196 5.26 -21.55 3.08
CA TYR A 196 5.62 -21.07 4.42
C TYR A 196 7.04 -20.44 4.49
N PRO A 197 8.13 -21.16 4.18
CA PRO A 197 9.47 -20.58 4.23
C PRO A 197 9.67 -19.46 3.20
N LEU A 198 8.96 -19.55 2.06
CA LEU A 198 9.05 -18.56 1.00
C LEU A 198 8.40 -17.22 1.40
N ALA A 199 7.32 -17.23 2.18
CA ALA A 199 6.69 -16.02 2.69
C ALA A 199 7.68 -15.17 3.50
N TRP A 200 8.42 -15.79 4.42
CA TRP A 200 9.41 -15.07 5.24
C TRP A 200 10.61 -14.56 4.42
N TYR A 201 11.08 -15.34 3.46
CA TYR A 201 12.10 -14.87 2.50
C TYR A 201 11.63 -13.64 1.72
N LEU A 202 10.39 -13.64 1.22
CA LEU A 202 9.79 -12.54 0.48
C LEU A 202 9.60 -11.30 1.35
N CYS A 203 9.23 -11.48 2.62
CA CYS A 203 9.16 -10.41 3.61
C CYS A 203 10.52 -9.75 3.82
N VAL A 204 11.61 -10.53 4.01
CA VAL A 204 12.98 -9.99 4.12
C VAL A 204 13.41 -9.25 2.86
N ARG A 205 13.10 -9.80 1.68
CA ARG A 205 13.37 -9.12 0.41
C ARG A 205 12.68 -7.77 0.33
N PHE A 206 11.43 -7.69 0.78
CA PHE A 206 10.71 -6.43 0.89
C PHE A 206 11.42 -5.46 1.83
N THR A 207 11.73 -5.85 3.07
CA THR A 207 12.35 -4.94 4.05
C THR A 207 13.75 -4.47 3.63
N LEU A 208 14.53 -5.33 2.96
CA LEU A 208 15.85 -4.99 2.41
C LEU A 208 15.79 -4.14 1.13
N ARG A 209 14.63 -3.99 0.50
CA ARG A 209 14.48 -3.18 -0.72
C ARG A 209 13.49 -2.04 -0.56
N TYR A 210 12.84 -1.92 0.60
CA TYR A 210 11.77 -0.96 0.86
C TYR A 210 12.19 0.48 0.53
N GLN A 211 13.40 0.89 0.92
CA GLN A 211 14.05 2.10 0.42
C GLN A 211 15.56 1.89 0.22
N SER A 212 16.15 2.75 -0.61
CA SER A 212 17.59 2.83 -0.82
C SER A 212 18.23 3.67 0.28
N TYR A 213 19.02 3.03 1.13
CA TYR A 213 19.75 3.68 2.22
C TYR A 213 21.23 3.82 1.91
N ARG A 214 21.94 4.63 2.71
CA ARG A 214 23.40 4.59 2.72
C ARG A 214 23.85 3.21 3.20
N ALA A 215 24.89 2.68 2.58
CA ALA A 215 25.45 1.38 2.93
C ALA A 215 26.16 1.47 4.30
N THR A 216 25.46 1.12 5.38
CA THR A 216 26.07 0.91 6.70
C THR A 216 26.64 -0.50 6.79
N ALA A 217 27.60 -0.72 7.70
CA ALA A 217 28.21 -2.04 7.91
C ALA A 217 27.16 -3.12 8.21
N GLN A 218 26.13 -2.79 9.01
CA GLN A 218 25.02 -3.69 9.31
C GLN A 218 24.19 -4.01 8.06
N ARG A 219 23.90 -3.02 7.21
CA ARG A 219 23.15 -3.25 5.97
C ARG A 219 23.93 -4.12 4.99
N LEU A 220 25.23 -3.88 4.82
CA LEU A 220 26.10 -4.71 4.00
C LEU A 220 26.15 -6.16 4.52
N TRP A 221 26.20 -6.35 5.84
CA TRP A 221 26.13 -7.68 6.44
C TRP A 221 24.80 -8.38 6.15
N LEU A 222 23.67 -7.69 6.30
CA LEU A 222 22.34 -8.23 5.96
C LEU A 222 22.22 -8.58 4.47
N GLU A 223 22.76 -7.74 3.59
CA GLU A 223 22.79 -8.00 2.15
C GLU A 223 23.68 -9.20 1.77
N ARG A 224 24.77 -9.44 2.52
CA ARG A 224 25.62 -10.64 2.38
C ARG A 224 24.93 -11.91 2.90
N LEU A 225 24.12 -11.80 3.94
CA LEU A 225 23.38 -12.95 4.50
C LEU A 225 22.14 -13.32 3.65
N PHE A 226 21.56 -12.37 2.93
CA PHE A 226 20.33 -12.55 2.16
C PHE A 226 20.38 -13.71 1.13
N PRO A 227 21.46 -13.93 0.35
CA PRO A 227 21.60 -15.11 -0.51
C PRO A 227 21.55 -16.44 0.25
N ALA A 228 22.12 -16.51 1.46
CA ALA A 228 22.07 -17.72 2.28
C ALA A 228 20.64 -18.01 2.74
N LEU A 229 19.92 -16.98 3.21
CA LEU A 229 18.49 -17.12 3.56
C LEU A 229 17.66 -17.58 2.36
N ARG A 230 17.95 -17.08 1.15
CA ARG A 230 17.27 -17.53 -0.08
C ARG A 230 17.47 -19.03 -0.32
N VAL A 231 18.71 -19.50 -0.24
CA VAL A 231 19.04 -20.92 -0.43
C VAL A 231 18.35 -21.77 0.64
N ALA A 232 18.43 -21.35 1.91
CA ALA A 232 17.78 -22.04 3.02
C ALA A 232 16.25 -22.10 2.86
N ALA A 233 15.61 -21.01 2.45
CA ALA A 233 14.16 -20.99 2.22
C ALA A 233 13.74 -21.87 1.05
N CYS A 234 14.49 -21.88 -0.06
CA CYS A 234 14.23 -22.77 -1.19
C CYS A 234 14.46 -24.25 -0.84
N ALA A 235 15.54 -24.56 -0.12
CA ALA A 235 15.83 -25.92 0.35
C ALA A 235 14.75 -26.40 1.33
N CYS A 236 14.32 -25.55 2.26
CA CYS A 236 13.20 -25.84 3.16
C CYS A 236 11.91 -26.09 2.38
N ALA A 237 11.58 -25.26 1.37
CA ALA A 237 10.39 -25.46 0.55
C ALA A 237 10.45 -26.79 -0.23
N ALA A 238 11.61 -27.14 -0.81
CA ALA A 238 11.82 -28.42 -1.49
C ALA A 238 11.68 -29.60 -0.51
N TYR A 239 12.21 -29.49 0.70
CA TYR A 239 12.10 -30.52 1.73
C TYR A 239 10.66 -30.65 2.25
N SER A 240 9.90 -29.56 2.31
CA SER A 240 8.46 -29.59 2.57
C SER A 240 7.67 -30.30 1.47
N LEU A 241 8.05 -30.12 0.19
CA LEU A 241 7.44 -30.84 -0.93
C LEU A 241 7.79 -32.34 -0.90
N TRP A 242 9.04 -32.68 -0.57
CA TRP A 242 9.47 -34.07 -0.34
C TRP A 242 8.63 -34.73 0.76
N PHE A 243 8.43 -34.04 1.87
CA PHE A 243 7.55 -34.50 2.94
C PHE A 243 6.10 -34.71 2.46
N GLY A 244 5.53 -33.72 1.75
CA GLY A 244 4.18 -33.82 1.20
C GLY A 244 4.02 -34.96 0.17
N ALA A 245 5.08 -35.34 -0.53
CA ALA A 245 5.07 -36.48 -1.45
C ALA A 245 5.02 -37.86 -0.74
N GLY A 246 4.98 -37.90 0.60
CA GLY A 246 4.87 -39.14 1.37
C GLY A 246 6.18 -39.68 1.91
N PHE A 247 7.27 -38.94 1.75
CA PHE A 247 8.58 -39.30 2.29
C PHE A 247 8.78 -38.72 3.69
N GLU A 248 9.62 -39.40 4.48
CA GLU A 248 10.07 -38.92 5.78
C GLU A 248 11.00 -37.71 5.61
N ALA A 249 10.85 -36.71 6.48
CA ALA A 249 11.58 -35.46 6.43
C ALA A 249 12.05 -35.00 7.83
N PRO A 250 12.84 -35.82 8.56
CA PRO A 250 13.29 -35.51 9.92
C PRO A 250 13.92 -34.11 10.00
N GLY A 251 13.53 -33.34 11.02
CA GLY A 251 14.04 -32.00 11.29
C GLY A 251 13.48 -30.88 10.41
N LEU A 252 12.50 -31.16 9.54
CA LEU A 252 11.83 -30.13 8.73
C LEU A 252 11.21 -29.02 9.59
N ASP A 253 10.69 -29.35 10.77
CA ASP A 253 10.13 -28.41 11.75
C ASP A 253 11.19 -27.40 12.22
N TRP A 254 12.34 -27.89 12.66
CA TRP A 254 13.46 -27.05 13.12
C TRP A 254 14.04 -26.22 11.98
N LEU A 255 14.20 -26.81 10.79
CA LEU A 255 14.65 -26.07 9.61
C LEU A 255 13.67 -24.95 9.27
N THR A 256 12.37 -25.26 9.31
CA THR A 256 11.30 -24.29 9.04
C THR A 256 11.30 -23.17 10.07
N LEU A 257 11.44 -23.48 11.36
CA LEU A 257 11.52 -22.51 12.45
C LEU A 257 12.78 -21.65 12.34
N LEU A 258 13.93 -22.23 11.97
CA LEU A 258 15.17 -21.51 11.75
C LEU A 258 15.06 -20.52 10.59
N VAL A 259 14.48 -20.95 9.45
CA VAL A 259 14.27 -20.08 8.29
C VAL A 259 13.28 -18.97 8.61
N ALA A 260 12.15 -19.29 9.24
CA ALA A 260 11.14 -18.32 9.62
C ALA A 260 11.67 -17.32 10.66
N GLY A 261 12.25 -17.82 11.75
CA GLY A 261 12.85 -17.02 12.82
C GLY A 261 14.01 -16.14 12.33
N GLY A 262 14.91 -16.70 11.53
CA GLY A 262 15.99 -15.95 10.88
C GLY A 262 15.45 -14.88 9.92
N GLY A 263 14.39 -15.20 9.17
CA GLY A 263 13.68 -14.24 8.33
C GLY A 263 13.08 -13.08 9.11
N VAL A 264 12.36 -13.36 10.20
CA VAL A 264 11.77 -12.34 11.07
C VAL A 264 12.85 -11.46 11.70
N ALA A 265 13.93 -12.06 12.22
CA ALA A 265 15.05 -11.31 12.79
C ALA A 265 15.71 -10.39 11.76
N MET A 266 15.98 -10.89 10.53
CA MET A 266 16.55 -10.07 9.46
C MET A 266 15.61 -8.93 9.04
N ALA A 267 14.30 -9.19 8.93
CA ALA A 267 13.30 -8.16 8.61
C ALA A 267 13.26 -7.07 9.70
N ALA A 268 13.26 -7.46 10.96
CA ALA A 268 13.26 -6.55 12.10
C ALA A 268 14.52 -5.68 12.14
N LEU A 269 15.70 -6.29 12.00
CA LEU A 269 16.99 -5.57 11.96
C LEU A 269 17.06 -4.61 10.77
N SER A 270 16.59 -5.04 9.59
CA SER A 270 16.54 -4.21 8.39
C SER A 270 15.67 -2.97 8.58
N LEU A 271 14.49 -3.11 9.19
CA LEU A 271 13.57 -2.00 9.44
C LEU A 271 14.03 -1.09 10.57
N ALA A 272 14.60 -1.66 11.64
CA ALA A 272 15.17 -0.88 12.73
C ALA A 272 16.32 0.00 12.24
N GLU A 273 17.20 -0.55 11.40
CA GLU A 273 18.31 0.20 10.79
C GLU A 273 17.82 1.27 9.82
N GLY A 274 16.86 0.95 8.94
CA GLY A 274 16.22 1.95 8.08
C GLY A 274 15.58 3.09 8.89
N GLY A 275 14.97 2.76 10.03
CA GLY A 275 14.41 3.76 10.95
C GLY A 275 15.46 4.64 11.62
N ARG A 276 16.64 4.11 11.95
CA ARG A 276 17.75 4.90 12.52
C ARG A 276 18.34 5.87 11.49
N GLN A 277 18.50 5.43 10.25
CA GLN A 277 19.05 6.26 9.16
C GLN A 277 18.07 7.31 8.62
N SER A 278 16.77 7.05 8.75
CA SER A 278 15.72 7.96 8.29
C SER A 278 15.45 9.07 9.31
N THR A 279 14.97 10.22 8.84
CA THR A 279 14.48 11.34 9.67
C THR A 279 12.98 11.59 9.39
N GLY A 280 12.35 12.43 10.22
CA GLY A 280 10.97 12.89 10.00
C GLY A 280 9.94 11.77 9.85
N GLU A 281 9.05 11.92 8.86
CA GLU A 281 7.95 10.99 8.59
C GLU A 281 8.46 9.60 8.16
N ILE A 282 9.58 9.53 7.45
CA ILE A 282 10.16 8.26 6.98
C ILE A 282 10.57 7.38 8.18
N ARG A 283 11.13 7.97 9.24
CA ARG A 283 11.42 7.24 10.49
C ARG A 283 10.16 6.67 11.12
N GLN A 284 9.07 7.44 11.10
CA GLN A 284 7.79 6.99 11.63
C GLN A 284 7.21 5.83 10.79
N ARG A 285 7.34 5.88 9.45
CA ARG A 285 6.97 4.77 8.54
C ARG A 285 7.67 3.46 8.93
N HIS A 286 8.98 3.52 9.21
CA HIS A 286 9.76 2.34 9.63
C HIS A 286 9.30 1.76 10.95
N ARG A 287 9.02 2.62 11.93
CA ARG A 287 8.55 2.18 13.25
C ARG A 287 7.19 1.48 13.15
N TRP A 288 6.26 2.04 12.36
CA TRP A 288 4.96 1.40 12.14
C TRP A 288 5.07 0.10 11.37
N LEU A 289 5.92 0.05 10.35
CA LEU A 289 6.15 -1.17 9.58
C LEU A 289 6.78 -2.27 10.43
N LEU A 290 7.80 -1.92 11.24
CA LEU A 290 8.42 -2.82 12.21
C LEU A 290 7.41 -3.32 13.22
N LEU A 291 6.65 -2.42 13.85
CA LEU A 291 5.64 -2.78 14.85
C LEU A 291 4.59 -3.71 14.23
N ALA A 292 4.05 -3.38 13.07
CA ALA A 292 3.03 -4.20 12.41
C ALA A 292 3.54 -5.60 12.10
N ILE A 293 4.72 -5.72 11.46
CA ILE A 293 5.30 -7.03 11.11
C ILE A 293 5.63 -7.83 12.37
N MET A 294 6.21 -7.22 13.41
CA MET A 294 6.57 -7.94 14.64
C MET A 294 5.35 -8.41 15.41
N THR A 295 4.28 -7.62 15.46
CA THR A 295 3.02 -8.00 16.11
C THR A 295 2.37 -9.21 15.43
N GLY A 296 2.54 -9.38 14.11
CA GLY A 296 2.08 -10.59 13.41
C GLY A 296 3.04 -11.76 13.50
N ALA A 297 4.34 -11.49 13.36
CA ALA A 297 5.36 -12.52 13.21
C ALA A 297 5.73 -13.23 14.51
N VAL A 298 5.84 -12.49 15.62
CA VAL A 298 6.29 -13.07 16.90
C VAL A 298 5.27 -14.08 17.43
N PRO A 299 3.95 -13.78 17.48
CA PRO A 299 2.96 -14.78 17.90
C PRO A 299 2.90 -16.00 16.97
N ALA A 300 3.09 -15.81 15.66
CA ALA A 300 3.13 -16.91 14.71
C ALA A 300 4.32 -17.85 14.95
N LEU A 301 5.50 -17.30 15.27
CA LEU A 301 6.67 -18.10 15.66
C LEU A 301 6.47 -18.78 17.02
N ALA A 302 5.88 -18.07 17.99
CA ALA A 302 5.59 -18.63 19.31
C ALA A 302 4.64 -19.82 19.23
N ALA A 303 3.63 -19.77 18.34
CA ALA A 303 2.72 -20.89 18.08
C ALA A 303 3.41 -22.13 17.48
N ALA A 304 4.61 -21.98 16.92
CA ALA A 304 5.40 -23.11 16.43
C ALA A 304 6.30 -23.74 17.52
N ILE A 305 6.41 -23.14 18.71
CA ILE A 305 7.25 -23.65 19.80
C ILE A 305 6.43 -24.66 20.64
N PRO A 306 6.87 -25.93 20.73
CA PRO A 306 6.21 -26.92 21.57
C PRO A 306 6.22 -26.50 23.06
N GLY A 307 5.11 -26.73 23.76
CA GLY A 307 5.01 -26.49 25.20
C GLY A 307 4.61 -25.07 25.63
N LEU A 308 4.57 -24.10 24.72
CA LEU A 308 4.04 -22.75 25.00
C LEU A 308 2.51 -22.66 24.96
N ASP A 309 1.84 -23.77 24.64
CA ASP A 309 0.41 -23.72 24.39
C ASP A 309 -0.43 -24.09 25.61
N ALA A 310 -1.46 -23.27 25.83
CA ALA A 310 -2.42 -23.42 26.91
C ALA A 310 -3.84 -23.44 26.31
N PRO A 311 -4.83 -24.01 27.01
CA PRO A 311 -6.23 -23.88 26.62
C PRO A 311 -6.60 -22.39 26.52
N GLY A 312 -7.07 -21.96 25.36
CA GLY A 312 -7.46 -20.59 25.08
C GLY A 312 -8.97 -20.42 24.90
N PRO A 313 -9.42 -19.21 24.55
CA PRO A 313 -10.84 -18.91 24.37
C PRO A 313 -11.44 -19.69 23.18
N PHE A 314 -12.73 -20.00 23.26
CA PHE A 314 -13.49 -20.73 22.22
C PHE A 314 -12.97 -22.15 21.91
N GLY A 315 -12.14 -22.72 22.80
CA GLY A 315 -11.48 -24.01 22.59
C GLY A 315 -10.26 -23.92 21.67
N LEU A 316 -9.91 -22.73 21.17
CA LEU A 316 -8.65 -22.52 20.47
C LEU A 316 -7.50 -22.60 21.46
N ARG A 317 -6.37 -23.07 20.96
CA ARG A 317 -5.08 -22.97 21.62
C ARG A 317 -4.68 -21.50 21.77
N LEU A 318 -4.20 -21.09 22.95
CA LEU A 318 -3.86 -19.70 23.22
C LEU A 318 -2.82 -19.18 22.23
N ALA A 319 -1.82 -19.99 21.86
CA ALA A 319 -0.80 -19.57 20.91
C ALA A 319 -1.38 -19.37 19.50
N VAL A 320 -2.32 -20.22 19.07
CA VAL A 320 -3.03 -20.08 17.78
C VAL A 320 -3.92 -18.84 17.79
N PHE A 321 -4.65 -18.59 18.88
CA PHE A 321 -5.45 -17.37 19.03
C PHE A 321 -4.56 -16.11 18.96
N CYS A 322 -3.44 -16.09 19.68
CA CYS A 322 -2.46 -15.00 19.62
C CYS A 322 -1.86 -14.83 18.23
N CYS A 323 -1.61 -15.92 17.50
CA CYS A 323 -1.17 -15.88 16.10
C CYS A 323 -2.20 -15.16 15.22
N TYR A 324 -3.48 -15.54 15.28
CA TYR A 324 -4.52 -14.90 14.47
C TYR A 324 -4.77 -13.45 14.86
N ALA A 325 -4.83 -13.15 16.17
CA ALA A 325 -4.96 -11.78 16.65
C ALA A 325 -3.76 -10.92 16.21
N GLY A 326 -2.55 -11.45 16.34
CA GLY A 326 -1.32 -10.79 15.91
C GLY A 326 -1.29 -10.51 14.41
N LEU A 327 -1.70 -11.47 13.58
CA LEU A 327 -1.82 -11.29 12.12
C LEU A 327 -2.89 -10.26 11.74
N LEU A 328 -4.04 -10.26 12.44
CA LEU A 328 -5.07 -9.24 12.24
C LEU A 328 -4.52 -7.85 12.58
N LEU A 329 -3.86 -7.73 13.73
CA LEU A 329 -3.20 -6.49 14.18
C LEU A 329 -2.09 -6.06 13.22
N MET A 330 -1.35 -7.00 12.63
CA MET A 330 -0.39 -6.70 11.56
C MET A 330 -1.10 -6.08 10.36
N TYR A 331 -2.21 -6.65 9.88
CA TYR A 331 -2.97 -6.08 8.76
C TYR A 331 -3.53 -4.70 9.08
N VAL A 332 -4.07 -4.50 10.29
CA VAL A 332 -4.56 -3.20 10.73
C VAL A 332 -3.42 -2.19 10.86
N GLY A 333 -2.28 -2.59 11.44
CA GLY A 333 -1.10 -1.75 11.57
C GLY A 333 -0.48 -1.37 10.23
N LEU A 334 -0.46 -2.31 9.27
CA LEU A 334 -0.08 -2.04 7.89
C LEU A 334 -1.08 -1.13 7.19
N ALA A 335 -2.40 -1.39 7.29
CA ALA A 335 -3.44 -0.53 6.76
C ALA A 335 -3.26 0.90 7.25
N TYR A 336 -3.07 1.05 8.57
CA TYR A 336 -2.85 2.33 9.22
C TYR A 336 -1.55 2.97 8.74
N GLY A 337 -0.45 2.22 8.68
CA GLY A 337 0.83 2.71 8.17
C GLY A 337 0.74 3.24 6.74
N VAL A 338 0.05 2.49 5.89
CA VAL A 338 -0.24 2.83 4.50
C VAL A 338 -1.10 4.09 4.40
N LEU A 339 -2.22 4.14 5.12
CA LEU A 339 -3.19 5.22 5.01
C LEU A 339 -2.64 6.50 5.64
N ARG A 340 -2.15 6.43 6.87
CA ARG A 340 -1.73 7.61 7.64
C ARG A 340 -0.39 8.17 7.18
N HIS A 341 0.60 7.29 7.01
CA HIS A 341 1.96 7.70 6.70
C HIS A 341 2.30 7.53 5.23
N ARG A 342 1.32 7.26 4.36
CA ARG A 342 1.53 7.14 2.90
C ARG A 342 2.73 6.26 2.54
N VAL A 343 2.92 5.16 3.28
CA VAL A 343 4.02 4.19 3.10
C VAL A 343 4.14 3.76 1.64
N PHE A 344 3.02 3.76 0.92
CA PHE A 344 2.95 3.56 -0.51
C PHE A 344 2.27 4.75 -1.18
N ASN A 345 2.84 5.21 -2.30
CA ASN A 345 2.29 6.25 -3.16
C ASN A 345 1.05 5.74 -3.91
N PHE A 346 -0.01 5.41 -3.17
CA PHE A 346 -1.30 5.00 -3.69
C PHE A 346 -2.05 6.23 -4.24
N ARG A 347 -1.54 6.81 -5.32
CA ARG A 347 -2.11 8.02 -5.92
C ARG A 347 -3.52 7.77 -6.48
N PHE A 348 -4.43 8.61 -5.99
CA PHE A 348 -5.71 9.02 -6.58
C PHE A 348 -6.84 7.97 -6.72
N ALA A 349 -6.61 6.82 -7.36
CA ALA A 349 -7.68 5.83 -7.56
C ALA A 349 -7.86 4.86 -6.38
N ALA A 350 -6.81 4.70 -5.55
CA ALA A 350 -6.83 3.76 -4.45
C ALA A 350 -7.73 4.21 -3.30
N GLY A 351 -7.86 5.52 -3.02
CA GLY A 351 -8.75 5.97 -1.94
C GLY A 351 -10.17 5.46 -2.12
N ARG A 352 -10.77 5.73 -3.29
CA ARG A 352 -12.12 5.26 -3.60
C ARG A 352 -12.16 3.76 -3.80
N ALA A 353 -11.30 3.17 -4.64
CA ALA A 353 -11.37 1.73 -4.93
C ALA A 353 -11.04 0.85 -3.71
N LEU A 354 -10.08 1.24 -2.86
CA LEU A 354 -9.75 0.51 -1.63
C LEU A 354 -10.88 0.65 -0.62
N VAL A 355 -11.45 1.85 -0.45
CA VAL A 355 -12.65 2.04 0.37
C VAL A 355 -13.81 1.21 -0.16
N TYR A 356 -14.09 1.25 -1.46
CA TYR A 356 -15.12 0.41 -2.08
C TYR A 356 -14.84 -1.07 -1.83
N SER A 357 -13.60 -1.55 -1.99
CA SER A 357 -13.27 -2.96 -1.77
C SER A 357 -13.38 -3.37 -0.30
N ILE A 358 -12.91 -2.54 0.64
CA ILE A 358 -13.00 -2.82 2.08
C ILE A 358 -14.46 -2.78 2.52
N VAL A 359 -15.21 -1.75 2.13
CA VAL A 359 -16.63 -1.62 2.48
C VAL A 359 -17.44 -2.74 1.85
N SER A 360 -17.20 -3.08 0.58
CA SER A 360 -17.91 -4.20 -0.08
C SER A 360 -17.57 -5.54 0.55
N THR A 361 -16.30 -5.76 0.92
CA THR A 361 -15.88 -7.00 1.59
C THR A 361 -16.46 -7.09 2.99
N LEU A 362 -16.38 -6.02 3.78
CA LEU A 362 -16.99 -5.95 5.11
C LEU A 362 -18.50 -6.16 5.02
N LEU A 363 -19.15 -5.58 4.01
CA LEU A 363 -20.57 -5.79 3.74
C LEU A 363 -20.88 -7.26 3.46
N LEU A 364 -20.12 -7.89 2.55
CA LEU A 364 -20.26 -9.32 2.24
C LEU A 364 -20.09 -10.18 3.50
N CYS A 365 -19.10 -9.85 4.34
CA CYS A 365 -18.87 -10.51 5.62
C CYS A 365 -20.02 -10.29 6.60
N CYS A 366 -20.58 -9.08 6.71
CA CYS A 366 -21.72 -8.79 7.57
C CYS A 366 -22.98 -9.52 7.10
N VAL A 367 -23.25 -9.58 5.79
CA VAL A 367 -24.36 -10.36 5.22
C VAL A 367 -24.16 -11.84 5.53
N GLY A 368 -22.99 -12.39 5.24
CA GLY A 368 -22.68 -13.79 5.52
C GLY A 368 -22.75 -14.13 7.01
N LEU A 369 -22.33 -13.20 7.88
CA LEU A 369 -22.44 -13.36 9.33
C LEU A 369 -23.88 -13.27 9.81
N ALA A 370 -24.69 -12.37 9.25
CA ALA A 370 -26.11 -12.25 9.57
C ALA A 370 -26.89 -13.49 9.12
N GLU A 371 -26.61 -14.01 7.92
CA GLU A 371 -27.17 -15.26 7.41
C GLU A 371 -26.76 -16.44 8.32
N TRP A 372 -25.48 -16.51 8.70
CA TRP A 372 -24.97 -17.53 9.61
C TRP A 372 -25.62 -17.46 11.00
N LEU A 373 -25.82 -16.26 11.56
CA LEU A 373 -26.50 -16.06 12.85
C LEU A 373 -28.01 -16.36 12.76
N ALA A 374 -28.62 -16.13 11.61
CA ALA A 374 -30.03 -16.42 11.37
C ALA A 374 -30.30 -17.92 11.17
N ALA A 375 -29.35 -18.69 10.63
CA ALA A 375 -29.53 -20.10 10.29
C ALA A 375 -30.05 -20.98 11.46
N PRO A 376 -29.56 -20.87 12.71
CA PRO A 376 -30.09 -21.65 13.83
C PRO A 376 -31.52 -21.24 14.24
N LEU A 377 -31.85 -19.96 14.10
CA LEU A 377 -33.20 -19.42 14.40
C LEU A 377 -34.23 -19.84 13.35
N LEU A 378 -33.77 -20.33 12.19
CA LEU A 378 -34.60 -20.70 11.04
C LEU A 378 -34.94 -22.19 10.97
N ASN A 379 -34.36 -23.06 11.80
CA ASN A 379 -34.54 -24.51 11.73
C ASN A 379 -35.89 -25.06 12.27
N ASP A 380 -36.90 -24.20 12.49
CA ASP A 380 -38.21 -24.63 13.00
C ASP A 380 -39.22 -24.82 11.82
N PRO A 381 -39.62 -26.07 11.48
CA PRO A 381 -40.32 -26.38 10.22
C PRO A 381 -41.73 -25.80 10.07
N ASP A 382 -42.42 -25.49 11.18
CA ASP A 382 -43.89 -25.34 11.16
C ASP A 382 -44.39 -23.88 10.97
N SER A 383 -43.51 -22.88 10.95
CA SER A 383 -43.86 -21.45 10.72
C SER A 383 -43.12 -20.79 9.55
N PHE A 384 -42.51 -21.63 8.71
CA PHE A 384 -41.34 -21.38 7.88
C PHE A 384 -41.58 -20.39 6.71
N ALA A 385 -42.60 -20.60 5.88
CA ALA A 385 -42.69 -19.90 4.59
C ALA A 385 -42.98 -18.38 4.68
N ARG A 386 -43.75 -17.91 5.68
CA ARG A 386 -44.19 -16.50 5.77
C ARG A 386 -43.23 -15.62 6.57
N ARG A 387 -42.54 -16.18 7.58
CA ARG A 387 -41.55 -15.45 8.40
C ARG A 387 -40.20 -15.31 7.69
N ILE A 388 -39.83 -16.27 6.85
CA ILE A 388 -38.58 -16.23 6.06
C ILE A 388 -38.58 -15.06 5.08
N GLY A 389 -39.68 -14.81 4.36
CA GLY A 389 -39.75 -13.70 3.40
C GLY A 389 -39.56 -12.33 4.09
N ILE A 390 -40.17 -12.15 5.26
CA ILE A 390 -40.09 -10.88 6.01
C ILE A 390 -38.72 -10.72 6.68
N ALA A 391 -38.18 -11.78 7.29
CA ALA A 391 -36.89 -11.73 7.97
C ALA A 391 -35.73 -11.54 6.98
N SER A 392 -35.73 -12.25 5.85
CA SER A 392 -34.72 -12.08 4.79
C SER A 392 -34.81 -10.69 4.14
N ALA A 393 -36.03 -10.20 3.86
CA ALA A 393 -36.22 -8.84 3.35
C ALA A 393 -35.78 -7.78 4.36
N ALA A 394 -36.05 -7.96 5.66
CA ALA A 394 -35.62 -7.06 6.71
C ALA A 394 -34.09 -7.04 6.89
N ILE A 395 -33.44 -8.22 6.85
CA ILE A 395 -31.98 -8.32 6.91
C ILE A 395 -31.36 -7.66 5.67
N ALA A 396 -31.88 -7.94 4.47
CA ALA A 396 -31.40 -7.30 3.25
C ALA A 396 -31.56 -5.77 3.29
N LEU A 397 -32.72 -5.28 3.76
CA LEU A 397 -33.01 -3.85 3.90
C LEU A 397 -32.13 -3.18 4.96
N LEU A 398 -31.95 -3.80 6.13
CA LEU A 398 -31.06 -3.29 7.19
C LEU A 398 -29.62 -3.27 6.73
N THR A 399 -29.19 -4.29 5.97
CA THR A 399 -27.84 -4.34 5.41
C THR A 399 -27.64 -3.27 4.34
N TYR A 400 -28.64 -3.04 3.48
CA TYR A 400 -28.63 -1.97 2.49
C TYR A 400 -28.61 -0.58 3.12
N LEU A 401 -29.45 -0.31 4.12
CA LEU A 401 -29.44 0.96 4.86
C LEU A 401 -28.14 1.16 5.63
N GLY A 402 -27.68 0.13 6.33
CA GLY A 402 -26.42 0.13 7.06
C GLY A 402 -25.25 0.44 6.14
N PHE A 403 -25.22 -0.16 4.94
CA PHE A 403 -24.24 0.13 3.91
C PHE A 403 -24.25 1.61 3.52
N HIS A 404 -25.41 2.16 3.17
CA HIS A 404 -25.45 3.53 2.63
C HIS A 404 -25.00 4.56 3.68
N LEU A 405 -25.40 4.36 4.94
CA LEU A 405 -25.03 5.24 6.05
C LEU A 405 -23.54 5.13 6.41
N VAL A 406 -23.02 3.90 6.49
CA VAL A 406 -21.61 3.62 6.84
C VAL A 406 -20.69 4.06 5.70
N HIS A 407 -21.05 3.81 4.45
CA HIS A 407 -20.28 4.21 3.27
C HIS A 407 -20.08 5.73 3.23
N HIS A 408 -21.16 6.50 3.29
CA HIS A 408 -21.07 7.97 3.20
C HIS A 408 -20.29 8.56 4.37
N ARG A 409 -20.44 8.00 5.59
CA ARG A 409 -19.67 8.43 6.75
C ARG A 409 -18.19 8.07 6.64
N LEU A 410 -17.85 6.85 6.19
CA LEU A 410 -16.46 6.42 5.98
C LEU A 410 -15.76 7.25 4.92
N GLU A 411 -16.42 7.53 3.79
CA GLU A 411 -15.86 8.35 2.71
C GLU A 411 -15.51 9.75 3.23
N HIS A 412 -16.45 10.42 3.90
CA HIS A 412 -16.21 11.73 4.52
C HIS A 412 -15.12 11.69 5.59
N TRP A 413 -15.11 10.65 6.45
CA TRP A 413 -14.10 10.50 7.50
C TRP A 413 -12.71 10.29 6.92
N ILE A 414 -12.58 9.45 5.89
CA ILE A 414 -11.32 9.15 5.24
C ILE A 414 -10.82 10.37 4.47
N GLU A 415 -11.69 11.06 3.74
CA GLU A 415 -11.32 12.27 3.03
C GLU A 415 -10.81 13.35 4.00
N LYS A 416 -11.55 13.57 5.09
CA LYS A 416 -11.20 14.53 6.14
C LYS A 416 -9.94 14.13 6.92
N LEU A 417 -9.67 12.85 7.13
CA LEU A 417 -8.46 12.38 7.84
C LEU A 417 -7.22 12.37 6.97
N LEU A 418 -7.34 11.95 5.70
CA LEU A 418 -6.20 11.72 4.80
C LEU A 418 -5.78 12.97 4.02
N PHE A 419 -6.73 13.85 3.71
CA PHE A 419 -6.49 14.99 2.84
C PHE A 419 -6.66 16.34 3.52
N ARG A 420 -6.88 16.42 4.84
CA ARG A 420 -7.06 17.71 5.54
C ARG A 420 -5.96 18.71 5.22
N ARG A 421 -4.70 18.32 5.45
CA ARG A 421 -3.54 19.19 5.20
C ARG A 421 -3.39 19.59 3.74
N TRP A 422 -3.72 18.68 2.82
CA TRP A 422 -3.64 18.99 1.40
C TRP A 422 -4.72 19.99 1.00
N HIS A 423 -5.96 19.81 1.47
CA HIS A 423 -7.04 20.78 1.25
C HIS A 423 -6.73 22.13 1.90
N GLU A 424 -6.20 22.14 3.13
CA GLU A 424 -5.77 23.37 3.82
C GLU A 424 -4.70 24.11 2.99
N ASN A 425 -3.68 23.39 2.49
CA ASN A 425 -2.63 23.96 1.64
C ASN A 425 -3.14 24.42 0.27
N GLU A 426 -3.99 23.63 -0.38
CA GLU A 426 -4.63 23.99 -1.65
C GLU A 426 -5.49 25.24 -1.50
N GLN A 427 -6.32 25.30 -0.46
CA GLN A 427 -7.16 26.46 -0.17
C GLN A 427 -6.29 27.68 0.12
N ALA A 428 -5.17 27.53 0.84
CA ALA A 428 -4.22 28.61 1.08
C ALA A 428 -3.58 29.13 -0.21
N LEU A 429 -3.13 28.24 -1.11
CA LEU A 429 -2.56 28.63 -2.41
C LEU A 429 -3.62 29.31 -3.29
N ARG A 430 -4.83 28.77 -3.38
CA ARG A 430 -5.95 29.38 -4.12
C ARG A 430 -6.35 30.73 -3.54
N ALA A 431 -6.35 30.87 -2.22
CA ALA A 431 -6.63 32.13 -1.54
C ALA A 431 -5.52 33.16 -1.74
N PHE A 432 -4.26 32.73 -1.86
CA PHE A 432 -3.17 33.60 -2.27
C PHE A 432 -3.37 34.09 -3.71
N VAL A 433 -3.62 33.20 -4.67
CA VAL A 433 -3.82 33.56 -6.08
C VAL A 433 -4.99 34.56 -6.25
N ARG A 434 -6.08 34.42 -5.49
CA ARG A 434 -7.18 35.41 -5.51
C ARG A 434 -6.78 36.78 -4.96
N ARG A 435 -5.86 36.84 -4.00
CA ARG A 435 -5.38 38.11 -3.40
C ARG A 435 -4.26 38.75 -4.22
N ALA A 436 -3.56 37.96 -5.05
CA ALA A 436 -2.44 38.42 -5.87
C ALA A 436 -2.81 39.58 -6.80
N ALA A 437 -4.02 39.56 -7.37
CA ALA A 437 -4.55 40.61 -8.23
C ALA A 437 -4.68 41.99 -7.55
N HIS A 438 -4.54 42.09 -6.23
CA HIS A 438 -4.59 43.35 -5.48
C HIS A 438 -3.21 43.85 -5.03
N ILE A 439 -2.13 43.13 -5.36
CA ILE A 439 -0.77 43.53 -4.99
C ILE A 439 -0.22 44.42 -6.11
N THR A 440 0.12 45.67 -5.78
CA THR A 440 0.59 46.68 -6.74
C THR A 440 2.11 46.71 -6.95
N ASP A 441 2.86 45.97 -6.12
CA ASP A 441 4.32 45.91 -6.17
C ASP A 441 4.81 44.53 -6.64
N GLN A 442 5.64 44.52 -7.68
CA GLN A 442 6.13 43.31 -8.32
C GLN A 442 6.97 42.44 -7.36
N ASP A 443 7.87 43.05 -6.59
CA ASP A 443 8.76 42.31 -5.69
C ASP A 443 7.98 41.68 -4.52
N THR A 444 6.97 42.40 -4.02
CA THR A 444 6.02 41.90 -3.02
C THR A 444 5.19 40.74 -3.55
N LEU A 445 4.70 40.83 -4.80
CA LEU A 445 3.94 39.75 -5.44
C LEU A 445 4.78 38.47 -5.57
N LEU A 446 6.00 38.60 -6.10
CA LEU A 446 6.91 37.48 -6.33
C LEU A 446 7.37 36.83 -5.03
N SER A 447 7.77 37.62 -4.04
CA SER A 447 8.23 37.11 -2.74
C SER A 447 7.08 36.43 -1.96
N THR A 448 5.86 36.95 -2.03
CA THR A 448 4.68 36.33 -1.40
C THR A 448 4.25 35.07 -2.15
N PHE A 449 4.38 35.04 -3.48
CA PHE A 449 4.11 33.83 -4.25
C PHE A 449 5.09 32.70 -3.93
N VAL A 450 6.39 33.01 -3.80
CA VAL A 450 7.38 32.03 -3.34
C VAL A 450 7.02 31.47 -1.96
N LYS A 451 6.60 32.31 -1.01
CA LYS A 451 6.14 31.86 0.31
C LYS A 451 4.89 30.98 0.23
N ALA A 452 3.93 31.32 -0.62
CA ALA A 452 2.71 30.52 -0.82
C ALA A 452 3.02 29.16 -1.44
N LEU A 453 3.91 29.12 -2.44
CA LEU A 453 4.41 27.87 -3.04
C LEU A 453 5.20 27.04 -2.04
N ASP A 454 6.02 27.66 -1.20
CA ASP A 454 6.79 26.97 -0.16
C ASP A 454 5.86 26.31 0.88
N GLY A 455 4.83 27.04 1.35
CA GLY A 455 3.78 26.49 2.21
C GLY A 455 3.01 25.35 1.55
N PHE A 456 2.62 25.50 0.27
CA PHE A 456 1.91 24.45 -0.48
C PHE A 456 2.77 23.21 -0.71
N SER A 457 4.05 23.41 -1.05
CA SER A 457 5.02 22.36 -1.32
C SER A 457 5.60 21.71 -0.05
N ALA A 458 5.13 22.11 1.13
CA ALA A 458 5.58 21.62 2.44
C ALA A 458 7.08 21.87 2.71
N GLY A 459 7.56 23.06 2.35
CA GLY A 459 8.95 23.48 2.60
C GLY A 459 9.94 22.96 1.56
N ALA A 460 9.48 22.58 0.37
CA ALA A 460 10.38 22.15 -0.71
C ALA A 460 11.25 23.30 -1.24
N GLY A 461 10.88 24.55 -0.95
CA GLY A 461 11.44 25.75 -1.52
C GLY A 461 10.94 26.01 -2.94
N ALA A 462 10.88 27.27 -3.33
CA ALA A 462 10.62 27.68 -4.70
C ALA A 462 11.54 28.84 -5.11
N ALA A 463 11.83 28.95 -6.40
CA ALA A 463 12.55 30.06 -7.01
C ALA A 463 11.83 30.50 -8.29
N ILE A 464 11.69 31.81 -8.48
CA ILE A 464 11.10 32.41 -9.66
C ILE A 464 12.19 33.09 -10.45
N TYR A 465 12.24 32.78 -11.74
CA TYR A 465 13.15 33.37 -12.71
C TYR A 465 12.34 34.13 -13.74
N LEU A 466 12.70 35.38 -14.00
CA LEU A 466 12.07 36.22 -15.01
C LEU A 466 13.02 36.42 -16.19
N ARG A 467 12.45 36.52 -17.38
CA ARG A 467 13.20 36.70 -18.62
C ARG A 467 13.81 38.09 -18.67
N THR A 468 15.11 38.17 -18.96
CA THR A 468 15.84 39.43 -19.20
C THR A 468 15.91 39.74 -20.71
N PRO A 469 16.23 40.98 -21.11
CA PRO A 469 16.26 41.39 -22.52
C PRO A 469 17.23 40.60 -23.40
N ASP A 470 18.30 40.06 -22.82
CA ASP A 470 19.28 39.17 -23.45
C ASP A 470 18.76 37.74 -23.68
N GLY A 471 17.53 37.44 -23.26
CA GLY A 471 16.90 36.13 -23.35
C GLY A 471 17.33 35.14 -22.27
N SER A 472 18.22 35.53 -21.36
CA SER A 472 18.52 34.74 -20.15
C SER A 472 17.39 34.88 -19.13
N TYR A 473 17.45 34.12 -18.03
CA TYR A 473 16.48 34.21 -16.96
C TYR A 473 17.17 34.55 -15.65
N ARG A 474 16.82 35.69 -15.06
CA ARG A 474 17.38 36.15 -13.78
C ARG A 474 16.44 35.80 -12.64
N ARG A 475 17.01 35.29 -11.54
CA ARG A 475 16.28 34.97 -10.32
C ARG A 475 15.72 36.25 -9.71
N ALA A 476 14.40 36.35 -9.62
CA ALA A 476 13.69 37.49 -9.04
C ALA A 476 13.37 37.27 -7.56
N ALA A 477 12.92 36.05 -7.20
CA ALA A 477 12.65 35.68 -5.80
C ALA A 477 13.02 34.21 -5.57
N SER A 478 13.44 33.85 -4.35
CA SER A 478 13.79 32.46 -4.01
C SER A 478 13.74 32.18 -2.51
N SER A 479 13.17 31.03 -2.15
CA SER A 479 13.38 30.37 -0.85
C SER A 479 14.33 29.17 -0.96
N LEU A 480 14.67 28.74 -2.19
CA LEU A 480 15.66 27.69 -2.43
C LEU A 480 17.08 28.19 -2.16
N THR A 481 17.87 27.37 -1.46
CA THR A 481 19.30 27.58 -1.25
C THR A 481 20.10 26.92 -2.38
N GLY A 482 21.21 27.54 -2.80
CA GLY A 482 22.13 26.96 -3.79
C GLY A 482 21.65 27.00 -5.26
N VAL A 483 20.53 27.66 -5.56
CA VAL A 483 20.07 27.86 -6.94
C VAL A 483 20.79 29.05 -7.60
N PRO A 484 21.18 28.96 -8.88
CA PRO A 484 21.97 29.98 -9.56
C PRO A 484 21.19 31.29 -9.73
N LEU A 485 21.90 32.41 -9.80
CA LEU A 485 21.30 33.74 -10.03
C LEU A 485 20.78 33.91 -11.47
N LEU A 486 21.47 33.27 -12.43
CA LEU A 486 21.14 33.31 -13.86
C LEU A 486 20.94 31.89 -14.37
N LEU A 487 19.87 31.68 -15.12
CA LEU A 487 19.55 30.45 -15.82
C LEU A 487 19.72 30.67 -17.33
N ALA A 488 20.38 29.74 -18.02
CA ALA A 488 20.59 29.84 -19.46
C ALA A 488 19.27 29.75 -20.24
N ALA A 489 19.18 30.48 -21.36
CA ALA A 489 17.99 30.53 -22.22
C ALA A 489 17.52 29.13 -22.69
N SER A 490 18.47 28.22 -22.96
CA SER A 490 18.19 26.84 -23.39
C SER A 490 17.44 26.01 -22.35
N ALA A 491 17.66 26.26 -21.05
CA ALA A 491 16.95 25.61 -19.97
C ALA A 491 15.47 26.03 -19.92
N GLY A 492 15.19 27.33 -20.17
CA GLY A 492 13.82 27.84 -20.30
C GLY A 492 13.11 27.31 -21.54
N GLN A 493 13.80 27.24 -22.68
CA GLN A 493 13.24 26.69 -23.93
C GLN A 493 12.93 25.19 -23.83
N LEU A 494 13.71 24.41 -23.06
CA LEU A 494 13.41 23.01 -22.75
C LEU A 494 12.11 22.83 -21.93
N ALA A 495 11.78 23.80 -21.07
CA ALA A 495 10.52 23.79 -20.33
C ALA A 495 9.30 24.05 -21.24
N ILE A 496 9.44 24.89 -22.27
CA ILE A 496 8.37 25.19 -23.24
C ILE A 496 8.19 24.06 -24.26
N SER A 497 9.30 23.61 -24.87
CA SER A 497 9.28 22.74 -26.05
C SER A 497 8.76 21.33 -25.80
N ARG A 498 8.71 20.88 -24.53
CA ARG A 498 8.29 19.52 -24.17
C ARG A 498 6.94 19.45 -23.48
N GLY A 499 6.32 20.56 -23.09
CA GLY A 499 5.11 20.53 -22.28
C GLY A 499 4.16 21.67 -22.63
N GLY A 500 3.16 21.40 -23.47
CA GLY A 500 1.96 22.24 -23.50
C GLY A 500 1.38 22.32 -22.07
N ALA A 501 1.55 23.47 -21.41
CA ALA A 501 0.99 23.84 -20.10
C ALA A 501 1.21 22.88 -18.89
N GLN A 502 1.95 21.77 -19.05
CA GLN A 502 2.14 20.77 -18.00
C GLN A 502 3.46 20.96 -17.24
N ALA A 503 3.41 20.73 -15.93
CA ALA A 503 4.58 20.77 -15.05
C ALA A 503 5.58 19.68 -15.43
N LEU A 504 6.86 20.03 -15.52
CA LEU A 504 7.93 19.13 -15.95
C LEU A 504 8.84 18.76 -14.79
N GLN A 505 9.09 17.47 -14.59
CA GLN A 505 10.16 17.01 -13.70
C GLN A 505 11.46 16.91 -14.49
N VAL A 506 12.41 17.77 -14.15
CA VAL A 506 13.63 17.92 -14.94
C VAL A 506 14.73 16.99 -14.40
N HIS A 507 15.28 16.18 -15.29
CA HIS A 507 16.47 15.37 -15.04
C HIS A 507 17.62 15.92 -15.92
N GLY A 508 18.67 16.44 -15.30
CA GLY A 508 19.93 16.74 -15.99
C GLY A 508 20.01 18.05 -16.76
N VAL A 509 19.21 19.07 -16.42
CA VAL A 509 19.44 20.43 -16.96
C VAL A 509 20.55 21.11 -16.16
N ALA A 510 21.59 21.58 -16.86
CA ALA A 510 22.72 22.27 -16.26
C ALA A 510 22.26 23.46 -15.39
N GLY A 511 22.61 23.44 -14.10
CA GLY A 511 22.26 24.48 -13.13
C GLY A 511 20.98 24.24 -12.33
N ILE A 512 20.17 23.24 -12.68
CA ILE A 512 18.98 22.82 -11.91
C ILE A 512 19.30 21.49 -11.23
N LEU A 513 18.99 21.37 -9.93
CA LEU A 513 19.20 20.11 -9.22
C LEU A 513 18.26 19.03 -9.79
N PRO A 514 18.71 17.76 -9.89
CA PRO A 514 17.86 16.69 -10.39
C PRO A 514 16.57 16.54 -9.56
N ASN A 515 15.48 16.25 -10.25
CA ASN A 515 14.11 16.02 -9.74
C ASN A 515 13.31 17.27 -9.34
N GLN A 516 13.82 18.47 -9.58
CA GLN A 516 13.05 19.69 -9.35
C GLN A 516 11.88 19.80 -10.34
N LEU A 517 10.77 20.37 -9.85
CA LEU A 517 9.58 20.63 -10.66
C LEU A 517 9.71 22.01 -11.30
N VAL A 518 9.58 22.07 -12.62
CA VAL A 518 9.66 23.31 -13.37
C VAL A 518 8.29 23.64 -13.95
N LEU A 519 7.83 24.86 -13.68
CA LEU A 519 6.55 25.40 -14.11
C LEU A 519 6.79 26.64 -14.97
N ALA A 520 6.11 26.73 -16.10
CA ALA A 520 6.20 27.90 -16.97
C ALA A 520 5.31 29.04 -16.46
N ILE A 521 5.85 30.26 -16.48
CA ILE A 521 5.08 31.51 -16.38
C ILE A 521 4.98 32.04 -17.81
N SER A 522 3.80 31.91 -18.42
CA SER A 522 3.60 32.23 -19.83
C SER A 522 2.32 33.03 -20.07
N HIS A 523 2.41 34.09 -20.87
CA HIS A 523 1.29 34.86 -21.36
C HIS A 523 1.22 34.80 -22.90
N ARG A 524 0.04 34.45 -23.45
CA ARG A 524 -0.23 34.38 -24.91
C ARG A 524 0.82 33.61 -25.74
N GLY A 525 1.40 32.54 -25.16
CA GLY A 525 2.43 31.73 -25.82
C GLY A 525 3.87 32.23 -25.67
N TYR A 526 4.09 33.39 -25.05
CA TYR A 526 5.41 33.86 -24.65
C TYR A 526 5.77 33.33 -23.26
N LEU A 527 7.06 32.99 -23.05
CA LEU A 527 7.58 32.57 -21.75
C LEU A 527 8.25 33.75 -21.05
N ASP A 528 7.52 34.36 -20.13
CA ASP A 528 7.98 35.52 -19.35
C ASP A 528 8.84 35.12 -18.16
N GLY A 529 8.67 33.88 -17.68
CA GLY A 529 9.45 33.36 -16.58
C GLY A 529 9.27 31.87 -16.33
N VAL A 530 10.00 31.38 -15.34
CA VAL A 530 9.99 29.97 -14.92
C VAL A 530 9.98 29.92 -13.40
N VAL A 531 9.12 29.07 -12.84
CA VAL A 531 9.14 28.70 -11.42
C VAL A 531 9.83 27.35 -11.28
N VAL A 532 10.84 27.29 -10.44
CA VAL A 532 11.51 26.05 -10.03
C VAL A 532 11.10 25.75 -8.60
N VAL A 533 10.43 24.63 -8.38
CA VAL A 533 10.08 24.12 -7.06
C VAL A 533 11.07 23.00 -6.71
N GLY A 534 11.65 23.09 -5.52
CA GLY A 534 12.63 22.13 -5.04
C GLY A 534 12.03 20.75 -4.80
N ASN A 535 12.90 19.81 -4.43
CA ASN A 535 12.43 18.50 -3.99
C ASN A 535 11.79 18.65 -2.62
N ARG A 536 10.66 17.96 -2.41
CA ARG A 536 10.08 17.91 -1.08
C ARG A 536 11.09 17.32 -0.09
N PRO A 537 11.08 17.76 1.19
CA PRO A 537 11.97 17.22 2.22
C PRO A 537 11.80 15.71 2.44
N ASP A 538 10.63 15.15 2.10
CA ASP A 538 10.30 13.73 2.18
C ASP A 538 10.78 12.90 0.97
N ALA A 539 11.44 13.54 0.00
CA ALA A 539 11.83 12.96 -1.28
C ALA A 539 10.66 12.40 -2.12
N GLU A 540 9.42 12.79 -1.83
CA GLU A 540 8.27 12.43 -2.65
C GLU A 540 8.14 13.36 -3.86
N SER A 541 7.87 12.77 -5.02
CA SER A 541 7.49 13.53 -6.21
C SER A 541 6.15 14.25 -5.99
N PHE A 542 5.99 15.46 -6.54
CA PHE A 542 4.71 16.21 -6.52
C PHE A 542 3.60 15.48 -7.29
N ARG A 543 2.37 15.52 -6.77
CA ARG A 543 1.21 14.87 -7.38
C ARG A 543 0.77 15.58 -8.67
N PRO A 544 0.15 14.87 -9.64
CA PRO A 544 -0.24 15.52 -10.90
C PRO A 544 -1.25 16.66 -10.68
N ASP A 545 -2.15 16.52 -9.72
CA ASP A 545 -3.08 17.54 -9.23
C ASP A 545 -2.35 18.71 -8.54
N GLU A 546 -1.36 18.43 -7.69
CA GLU A 546 -0.52 19.47 -7.08
C GLU A 546 0.29 20.24 -8.15
N CYS A 547 0.88 19.52 -9.10
CA CYS A 547 1.58 20.05 -10.25
C CYS A 547 0.67 20.92 -11.12
N ALA A 548 -0.55 20.44 -11.42
CA ALA A 548 -1.53 21.17 -12.20
C ALA A 548 -2.00 22.44 -11.48
N LEU A 549 -2.21 22.36 -10.16
CA LEU A 549 -2.58 23.51 -9.33
C LEU A 549 -1.46 24.55 -9.28
N MET A 550 -0.21 24.13 -9.02
CA MET A 550 0.95 25.04 -9.03
C MET A 550 1.19 25.63 -10.42
N ALA A 551 1.05 24.85 -11.49
CA ALA A 551 1.15 25.35 -12.86
C ALA A 551 0.03 26.37 -13.16
N SER A 552 -1.20 26.12 -12.69
CA SER A 552 -2.31 27.07 -12.82
C SER A 552 -2.06 28.34 -12.03
N ALA A 553 -1.52 28.23 -10.81
CA ALA A 553 -1.14 29.38 -10.00
C ALA A 553 -0.02 30.19 -10.70
N ALA A 554 1.03 29.54 -11.18
CA ALA A 554 2.13 30.19 -11.89
C ALA A 554 1.66 30.94 -13.15
N ARG A 555 0.72 30.37 -13.91
CA ARG A 555 0.10 31.07 -15.05
C ARG A 555 -0.69 32.30 -14.61
N GLN A 556 -1.52 32.19 -13.58
CA GLN A 556 -2.32 33.32 -13.11
C GLN A 556 -1.42 34.47 -12.61
N ILE A 557 -0.38 34.14 -11.83
CA ILE A 557 0.60 35.13 -11.39
C ILE A 557 1.36 35.75 -12.56
N GLY A 558 1.60 35.00 -13.64
CA GLY A 558 2.15 35.55 -14.88
C GLY A 558 1.27 36.63 -15.51
N LEU A 559 -0.05 36.43 -15.50
CA LEU A 559 -1.00 37.45 -15.98
C LEU A 559 -0.97 38.70 -15.08
N ASP A 560 -0.94 38.51 -13.77
CA ASP A 560 -0.90 39.62 -12.81
C ASP A 560 0.42 40.42 -12.92
N LEU A 561 1.55 39.74 -13.17
CA LEU A 561 2.84 40.40 -13.43
C LEU A 561 2.84 41.25 -14.70
N GLU A 562 2.21 40.76 -15.76
CA GLU A 562 2.09 41.52 -17.01
C GLU A 562 1.20 42.76 -16.82
N ALA A 563 0.12 42.65 -16.05
CA ALA A 563 -0.72 43.79 -15.71
C ALA A 563 0.08 44.88 -14.96
N LEU A 564 0.88 44.50 -13.95
CA LEU A 564 1.75 45.43 -13.23
C LEU A 564 2.80 46.08 -14.14
N ARG A 565 3.36 45.30 -15.08
CA ARG A 565 4.33 45.81 -16.05
C ARG A 565 3.70 46.82 -17.00
N LEU A 566 2.47 46.56 -17.46
CA LEU A 566 1.71 47.49 -18.31
C LEU A 566 1.41 48.79 -17.57
N GLU A 567 0.94 48.72 -16.32
CA GLU A 567 0.72 49.92 -15.50
C GLU A 567 2.01 50.74 -15.29
N GLN A 568 3.15 50.06 -15.09
CA GLN A 568 4.44 50.73 -14.94
C GLN A 568 4.88 51.41 -16.25
N LEU A 569 4.68 50.76 -17.40
CA LEU A 569 4.99 51.33 -18.70
C LEU A 569 4.09 52.52 -19.03
N GLU A 570 2.79 52.45 -18.72
CA GLU A 570 1.86 53.57 -18.88
C GLU A 570 2.27 54.78 -18.04
N ARG A 571 2.65 54.57 -16.78
CA ARG A 571 3.17 55.66 -15.92
C ARG A 571 4.44 56.28 -16.49
N GLN A 572 5.36 55.48 -17.03
CA GLN A 572 6.58 55.99 -17.67
C GLN A 572 6.27 56.78 -18.95
N ILE A 573 5.32 56.32 -19.76
CA ILE A 573 4.89 57.04 -20.96
C ILE A 573 4.25 58.37 -20.59
N ASP A 574 3.38 58.40 -19.57
CA ASP A 574 2.76 59.63 -19.08
C ASP A 574 3.79 60.61 -18.53
N GLU A 575 4.79 60.11 -17.79
CA GLU A 575 5.91 60.93 -17.29
C GLU A 575 6.73 61.52 -18.44
N LEU A 576 7.12 60.70 -19.42
CA LEU A 576 7.86 61.16 -20.60
C LEU A 576 7.07 62.15 -21.45
N THR A 577 5.76 61.94 -21.59
CA THR A 577 4.87 62.86 -22.32
C THR A 577 4.80 64.20 -21.61
N ARG A 578 4.65 64.21 -20.27
CA ARG A 578 4.71 65.44 -19.47
C ARG A 578 6.06 66.13 -19.54
N GLU A 579 7.16 65.38 -19.61
CA GLU A 579 8.50 65.96 -19.79
C GLU A 579 8.67 66.59 -21.17
N ALA A 580 8.18 65.93 -22.23
CA ALA A 580 8.18 66.46 -23.58
C ALA A 580 7.34 67.75 -23.70
N GLU A 581 6.12 67.77 -23.14
CA GLU A 581 5.28 68.97 -23.09
C GLU A 581 5.96 70.12 -22.34
N ARG A 582 6.64 69.83 -21.21
CA ARG A 582 7.43 70.84 -20.49
C ARG A 582 8.59 71.37 -21.32
N GLN A 583 9.26 70.52 -22.09
CA GLN A 583 10.35 70.93 -22.99
C GLN A 583 9.84 71.79 -24.15
N GLU A 584 8.70 71.44 -24.75
CA GLU A 584 8.08 72.25 -25.81
C GLU A 584 7.66 73.63 -25.30
N VAL A 585 7.02 73.72 -24.14
CA VAL A 585 6.66 75.01 -23.52
C VAL A 585 7.93 75.83 -23.23
N ALA A 586 8.99 75.21 -22.70
CA ALA A 586 10.26 75.89 -22.44
C ALA A 586 10.93 76.39 -23.73
N GLN A 587 10.93 75.59 -24.81
CA GLN A 587 11.44 76.00 -26.12
C GLN A 587 10.60 77.11 -26.76
N GLY A 588 9.27 77.05 -26.63
CA GLY A 588 8.35 78.10 -27.09
C GLY A 588 8.61 79.44 -26.41
N LEU A 589 8.85 79.43 -25.09
CA LEU A 589 9.22 80.64 -24.33
C LEU A 589 10.59 81.20 -24.76
N LEU A 590 11.56 80.33 -25.08
CA LEU A 590 12.87 80.75 -25.59
C LEU A 590 12.80 81.31 -27.01
N ALA A 591 11.96 80.73 -27.88
CA ALA A 591 11.73 81.22 -29.24
C ALA A 591 10.97 82.56 -29.24
N GLY A 592 9.95 82.72 -28.38
CA GLY A 592 9.20 83.97 -28.23
C GLY A 592 10.06 85.16 -27.75
N ARG A 593 11.14 84.91 -27.01
CA ARG A 593 12.09 85.96 -26.58
C ARG A 593 12.95 86.53 -27.71
N ARG A 594 13.09 85.84 -28.86
CA ARG A 594 13.85 86.33 -30.03
C ARG A 594 13.04 87.26 -30.95
N GLN A 595 11.72 87.32 -30.80
CA GLN A 595 10.84 88.23 -31.56
C GLN A 595 10.37 89.44 -30.73
N SER A 596 11.22 89.97 -29.86
CA SER A 596 10.95 91.29 -29.27
C SER A 596 11.25 92.38 -30.33
N PRO A 597 10.31 93.29 -30.64
CA PRO A 597 10.47 94.24 -31.73
C PRO A 597 11.64 95.20 -31.46
N ARG A 598 12.54 95.33 -32.44
CA ARG A 598 13.46 96.49 -32.52
C ARG A 598 12.60 97.74 -32.56
N ALA A 599 12.70 98.56 -31.53
CA ALA A 599 12.12 99.90 -31.46
C ALA A 599 12.49 100.70 -32.71
N HIS A 600 11.49 101.16 -33.46
CA HIS A 600 11.67 102.14 -34.52
C HIS A 600 11.79 103.52 -33.89
N GLU A 601 12.90 104.18 -34.18
CA GLU A 601 13.26 105.54 -33.83
C GLU A 601 12.24 106.57 -34.37
N THR A 602 11.93 107.54 -33.52
CA THR A 602 11.31 108.82 -33.83
C THR A 602 12.22 109.72 -34.68
N PRO A 603 11.63 110.55 -35.57
CA PRO A 603 12.14 111.90 -35.73
C PRO A 603 11.06 112.97 -35.64
N THR A 604 11.39 114.00 -34.87
CA THR A 604 10.82 115.36 -34.84
C THR A 604 10.99 116.11 -36.16
N LEU A 605 10.02 116.93 -36.58
CA LEU A 605 10.15 118.37 -36.90
C LEU A 605 8.94 118.97 -37.64
N SER A 606 8.45 120.10 -37.09
CA SER A 606 7.95 121.36 -37.72
C SER A 606 6.90 121.37 -38.84
N GLY A 607 5.91 122.28 -38.71
CA GLY A 607 5.42 123.08 -39.86
C GLY A 607 3.94 123.49 -39.87
N GLN A 608 3.69 124.76 -39.47
CA GLN A 608 2.71 125.75 -39.99
C GLN A 608 1.27 125.37 -40.41
N GLY A 609 0.31 126.18 -39.93
CA GLY A 609 -1.06 126.29 -40.43
C GLY A 609 -2.02 126.81 -39.38
#